data_AF-A0A5E4PEN6-F1
#
_entry.id   AF-A0A5E4PEN6-F1
#
_cell.length_a   1.000
_cell.length_b   1.000
_cell.length_c   1.000
_cell.angle_alpha   90.00
_cell.angle_beta   90.00
_cell.angle_gamma   90.00
#
_symmetry.space_group_name_H-M   'P 1'
#
loop_
_entity.id
_entity.type
_entity.pdbx_description
1 polymer ?
#
loop_
_entity_poly.entity_id
_entity_poly.type
_entity_poly.pdbx_seq_one_letter_code
_entity_poly.pdbx_strand_id
1 'polypeptide(L)'
;MKIPCLTCAVIISVMSVYPVICSARHPSQAIDGRIDQMINTYLNENSLNNPDTRKFPERITAVSVSIFLPYESAPLTGDLRNYYAGVAGYPPLNKPVNENSLFEIGSITKSFVSAVILQLQAENKLALDDTLEKWLPQYKQWN
;
A
#
# COMPACT_ATOMS: atom_id res chain seq x y z
N MET A 1 -50.63 64.20 3.79
CA MET A 1 -51.64 63.71 4.74
C MET A 1 -50.93 63.36 6.05
N LYS A 2 -51.49 63.74 7.20
CA LYS A 2 -50.86 63.77 8.54
C LYS A 2 -50.56 62.37 9.14
N ILE A 3 -49.32 62.16 9.61
CA ILE A 3 -48.75 61.62 10.91
C ILE A 3 -49.67 60.77 11.85
N PRO A 4 -49.19 59.97 12.85
CA PRO A 4 -47.98 59.12 13.10
C PRO A 4 -48.30 57.68 13.66
N CYS A 5 -47.26 56.96 14.13
CA CYS A 5 -47.22 56.18 15.39
C CYS A 5 -47.37 54.64 15.30
N LEU A 6 -46.29 53.88 15.50
CA LEU A 6 -46.00 53.20 16.78
C LEU A 6 -44.67 52.44 16.70
N THR A 7 -43.83 52.74 17.68
CA THR A 7 -42.55 52.13 18.01
C THR A 7 -42.75 50.75 18.68
N CYS A 8 -41.69 49.94 18.67
CA CYS A 8 -41.37 48.87 19.62
C CYS A 8 -42.07 47.50 19.46
N ALA A 9 -41.37 46.57 18.82
CA ALA A 9 -41.19 45.23 19.38
C ALA A 9 -39.89 44.62 18.83
N VAL A 10 -38.83 44.78 19.61
CA VAL A 10 -37.57 44.07 19.49
C VAL A 10 -37.85 42.58 19.63
N ILE A 11 -37.78 41.82 18.53
CA ILE A 11 -37.63 40.37 18.58
C ILE A 11 -36.19 40.09 18.19
N ILE A 12 -35.35 39.97 19.23
CA ILE A 12 -34.02 39.37 19.15
C ILE A 12 -34.25 37.90 18.76
N SER A 13 -34.22 37.59 17.47
CA SER A 13 -34.02 36.22 17.03
C SER A 13 -32.51 36.00 16.91
N VAL A 14 -31.99 35.24 17.87
CA VAL A 14 -30.63 34.70 17.83
C VAL A 14 -30.60 33.67 16.70
N MET A 15 -30.39 34.11 15.46
CA MET A 15 -29.87 33.20 14.44
C MET A 15 -28.38 33.05 14.69
N SER A 16 -28.05 32.02 15.46
CA SER A 16 -26.73 31.42 15.49
C SER A 16 -26.34 31.11 14.05
N VAL A 17 -25.55 31.99 13.44
CA VAL A 17 -24.86 31.70 12.20
C VAL A 17 -23.80 30.68 12.57
N TYR A 18 -24.18 29.40 12.56
CA TYR A 18 -23.18 28.35 12.49
C TYR A 18 -22.46 28.55 11.16
N PRO A 19 -21.15 28.81 11.14
CA PRO A 19 -20.42 28.54 9.92
C PRO A 19 -20.64 27.05 9.66
N VAL A 20 -21.31 26.73 8.57
CA VAL A 20 -21.14 25.42 7.94
C VAL A 20 -19.69 25.42 7.54
N ILE A 21 -18.83 24.95 8.44
CA ILE A 21 -17.49 24.51 8.08
C ILE A 21 -17.77 23.33 7.18
N CYS A 22 -17.91 23.61 5.88
CA CYS A 22 -17.72 22.61 4.86
C CYS A 22 -16.33 22.07 5.17
N SER A 23 -16.27 20.87 5.73
CA SER A 23 -15.01 20.16 5.92
C SER A 23 -14.45 20.03 4.51
N ALA A 24 -13.48 20.89 4.18
CA ALA A 24 -12.67 20.73 2.99
C ALA A 24 -12.01 19.37 3.20
N ARG A 25 -12.54 18.36 2.49
CA ARG A 25 -12.08 16.97 2.57
C ARG A 25 -10.57 17.02 2.41
N HIS A 26 -9.84 16.63 3.46
CA HIS A 26 -8.39 16.75 3.47
C HIS A 26 -7.84 16.14 2.17
N PRO A 27 -6.93 16.79 1.44
CA PRO A 27 -6.48 16.32 0.12
C PRO A 27 -6.02 14.85 0.17
N SER A 28 -5.49 14.40 1.31
CA SER A 28 -5.15 13.00 1.54
C SER A 28 -6.33 12.03 1.40
N GLN A 29 -7.52 12.35 1.89
CA GLN A 29 -8.67 11.43 1.86
C GLN A 29 -9.24 11.28 0.44
N ALA A 30 -9.13 12.31 -0.40
CA ALA A 30 -9.47 12.22 -1.81
C ALA A 30 -8.42 11.39 -2.60
N ILE A 31 -7.15 11.48 -2.21
CA ILE A 31 -6.06 10.67 -2.78
C ILE A 31 -6.24 9.19 -2.39
N ASP A 32 -6.55 8.90 -1.12
CA ASP A 32 -6.77 7.55 -0.61
C ASP A 32 -7.87 6.83 -1.41
N GLY A 33 -9.04 7.46 -1.59
CA GLY A 33 -10.13 6.87 -2.35
C GLY A 33 -9.81 6.63 -3.83
N ARG A 34 -8.97 7.48 -4.44
CA ARG A 34 -8.51 7.29 -5.83
C ARG A 34 -7.53 6.13 -5.94
N ILE A 35 -6.62 5.98 -4.97
CA ILE A 35 -5.68 4.85 -4.92
C ILE A 35 -6.44 3.53 -4.72
N ASP A 36 -7.39 3.49 -3.79
CA ASP A 36 -8.26 2.33 -3.59
C ASP A 36 -8.98 1.93 -4.88
N GLN A 37 -9.53 2.91 -5.61
CA GLN A 37 -10.18 2.66 -6.89
C GLN A 37 -9.19 2.09 -7.92
N MET A 38 -8.00 2.66 -8.04
CA MET A 38 -6.96 2.20 -8.98
C MET A 38 -6.52 0.76 -8.68
N ILE A 39 -6.30 0.43 -7.40
CA ILE A 39 -5.88 -0.91 -6.97
C ILE A 39 -6.98 -1.93 -7.27
N ASN A 40 -8.24 -1.61 -6.95
CA ASN A 40 -9.36 -2.50 -7.23
C ASN A 40 -9.59 -2.69 -8.74
N THR A 41 -9.46 -1.64 -9.54
CA THR A 41 -9.50 -1.73 -11.01
C THR A 41 -8.38 -2.64 -11.52
N TYR A 42 -7.14 -2.42 -11.09
CA TYR A 42 -6.00 -3.25 -11.49
C TYR A 42 -6.21 -4.72 -11.11
N LEU A 43 -6.67 -5.00 -9.88
CA LEU A 43 -6.92 -6.36 -9.43
C LEU A 43 -8.04 -7.02 -10.26
N ASN A 44 -9.13 -6.32 -10.55
CA ASN A 44 -10.23 -6.86 -11.36
C ASN A 44 -9.79 -7.17 -12.79
N GLU A 45 -8.97 -6.29 -13.39
CA GLU A 45 -8.42 -6.51 -14.73
C GLU A 45 -7.46 -7.70 -14.79
N ASN A 46 -6.76 -8.01 -13.70
CA ASN A 46 -5.72 -9.05 -13.66
C ASN A 46 -6.11 -10.28 -12.82
N SER A 47 -7.38 -10.37 -12.40
CA SER A 47 -7.90 -11.46 -11.58
C SER A 47 -8.07 -12.76 -12.37
N LEU A 48 -8.01 -13.90 -11.66
CA LEU A 48 -8.40 -15.22 -12.16
C LEU A 48 -9.80 -15.25 -12.82
N ASN A 49 -10.70 -14.37 -12.42
CA ASN A 49 -12.07 -14.37 -12.93
C ASN A 49 -12.27 -13.53 -14.20
N ASN A 50 -11.24 -12.81 -14.67
CA ASN A 50 -11.34 -12.04 -15.91
C ASN A 50 -11.29 -12.97 -17.15
N PRO A 51 -12.33 -13.00 -18.01
CA PRO A 51 -12.37 -13.84 -19.20
C PRO A 51 -11.36 -13.44 -20.29
N ASP A 52 -10.83 -12.21 -20.28
CA ASP A 52 -9.83 -11.75 -21.24
C ASP A 52 -8.41 -12.17 -20.83
N THR A 53 -8.03 -13.40 -21.16
CA THR A 53 -6.73 -14.01 -20.83
C THR A 53 -5.54 -13.43 -21.61
N ARG A 54 -5.80 -12.51 -22.56
CA ARG A 54 -4.76 -11.95 -23.44
C ARG A 54 -3.92 -10.87 -22.78
N LYS A 55 -4.40 -10.27 -21.67
CA LYS A 55 -3.74 -9.11 -21.05
C LYS A 55 -2.59 -9.49 -20.10
N PHE A 56 -2.65 -10.63 -19.40
CA PHE A 56 -1.56 -11.14 -18.58
C PHE A 56 -1.68 -12.67 -18.40
N PRO A 57 -0.66 -13.48 -18.71
CA PRO A 57 -0.68 -14.92 -18.41
C PRO A 57 -0.61 -15.19 -16.90
N GLU A 58 -0.03 -14.26 -16.14
CA GLU A 58 0.11 -14.34 -14.69
C GLU A 58 -1.07 -13.62 -14.03
N ARG A 59 -2.05 -14.41 -13.61
CA ARG A 59 -3.23 -13.94 -12.89
C ARG A 59 -2.88 -13.76 -11.41
N ILE A 60 -3.30 -12.65 -10.83
CA ILE A 60 -3.05 -12.33 -9.42
C ILE A 60 -4.35 -12.42 -8.63
N THR A 61 -4.26 -12.86 -7.37
CA THR A 61 -5.43 -12.99 -6.48
C THR A 61 -5.50 -11.91 -5.42
N ALA A 62 -4.36 -11.28 -5.12
CA ALA A 62 -4.23 -10.24 -4.12
C ALA A 62 -3.05 -9.33 -4.43
N VAL A 63 -3.11 -8.11 -3.89
CA VAL A 63 -2.07 -7.09 -3.98
C VAL A 63 -1.91 -6.42 -2.62
N SER A 64 -0.66 -6.11 -2.29
CA SER A 64 -0.28 -5.20 -1.21
C SER A 64 0.54 -4.06 -1.83
N VAL A 65 0.15 -2.81 -1.57
CA VAL A 65 0.85 -1.62 -2.10
C VAL A 65 1.20 -0.69 -0.96
N SER A 66 2.47 -0.28 -0.89
CA SER A 66 2.95 0.77 0.00
C SER A 66 3.33 2.00 -0.82
N ILE A 67 2.74 3.14 -0.50
CA ILE A 67 2.96 4.41 -1.20
C ILE A 67 3.49 5.42 -0.18
N PHE A 68 4.66 5.98 -0.47
CA PHE A 68 5.21 7.09 0.29
C PHE A 68 4.73 8.41 -0.31
N LEU A 69 4.04 9.22 0.51
CA LEU A 69 3.51 10.53 0.14
C LEU A 69 4.33 11.61 0.84
N PRO A 70 5.33 12.21 0.17
CA PRO A 70 6.16 13.25 0.76
C PRO A 70 5.35 14.52 1.07
N TYR A 71 5.74 15.24 2.13
CA TYR A 71 5.19 16.55 2.41
C TYR A 71 5.79 17.59 1.46
N GLU A 72 4.96 18.49 0.92
CA GLU A 72 5.41 19.54 -0.01
C GLU A 72 6.54 20.40 0.59
N SER A 73 6.48 20.66 1.90
CA SER A 73 7.49 21.45 2.62
C SER A 73 8.75 20.68 2.99
N ALA A 74 8.78 19.35 2.87
CA ALA A 74 9.90 18.53 3.32
C ALA A 74 9.93 17.16 2.58
N PRO A 75 10.57 17.08 1.40
CA PRO A 75 10.48 15.93 0.50
C PRO A 75 11.01 14.59 1.03
N LEU A 76 11.87 14.64 2.07
CA LEU A 76 12.41 13.45 2.73
C LEU A 76 11.52 12.93 3.87
N THR A 77 10.47 13.68 4.21
CA THR A 77 9.50 13.30 5.23
C THR A 77 8.13 13.21 4.59
N GLY A 78 7.32 12.27 5.06
CA GLY A 78 6.04 12.01 4.45
C GLY A 78 5.30 10.90 5.15
N ASP A 79 4.13 10.60 4.59
CA ASP A 79 3.22 9.59 5.06
C ASP A 79 3.39 8.31 4.25
N LEU A 80 3.64 7.19 4.93
CA LEU A 80 3.55 5.87 4.31
C LEU A 80 2.09 5.39 4.41
N ARG A 81 1.48 5.10 3.26
CA ARG A 81 0.14 4.53 3.15
C ARG A 81 0.23 3.12 2.61
N ASN A 82 -0.43 2.18 3.29
CA ASN A 82 -0.48 0.79 2.87
C ASN A 82 -1.91 0.43 2.46
N TYR A 83 -2.04 -0.25 1.34
CA TYR A 83 -3.31 -0.67 0.76
C TYR A 83 -3.26 -2.16 0.46
N TYR A 84 -4.37 -2.85 0.71
CA TYR A 84 -4.49 -4.30 0.56
C TYR A 84 -5.79 -4.62 -0.16
N ALA A 85 -5.72 -5.45 -1.20
CA ALA A 85 -6.89 -5.86 -1.95
C ALA A 85 -6.79 -7.32 -2.39
N GLY A 86 -7.92 -8.00 -2.46
CA GLY A 86 -8.02 -9.39 -2.92
C GLY A 86 -8.00 -10.42 -1.80
N VAL A 87 -7.72 -11.67 -2.18
CA VAL A 87 -7.84 -12.84 -1.30
C VAL A 87 -6.62 -13.77 -1.40
N ALA A 88 -6.25 -14.35 -0.28
CA ALA A 88 -5.27 -15.41 -0.17
C ALA A 88 -5.98 -16.77 -0.05
N GLY A 89 -5.49 -17.78 -0.77
CA GLY A 89 -6.05 -19.14 -0.79
C GLY A 89 -7.11 -19.37 -1.87
N TYR A 90 -7.55 -20.62 -1.99
CA TYR A 90 -8.56 -21.04 -2.97
C TYR A 90 -9.93 -21.24 -2.30
N PRO A 91 -11.06 -20.92 -2.95
CA PRO A 91 -12.39 -21.16 -2.39
C PRO A 91 -12.60 -22.65 -2.01
N PRO A 92 -13.30 -22.94 -0.90
CA PRO A 92 -13.98 -22.01 0.00
C PRO A 92 -13.08 -21.48 1.14
N LEU A 93 -11.78 -21.77 1.13
CA LEU A 93 -10.85 -21.43 2.22
C LEU A 93 -10.17 -20.07 2.05
N ASN A 94 -10.52 -19.33 1.00
CA ASN A 94 -9.92 -18.04 0.71
C ASN A 94 -10.29 -16.99 1.77
N LYS A 95 -9.35 -16.12 2.10
CA LYS A 95 -9.52 -15.05 3.09
C LYS A 95 -9.07 -13.72 2.50
N PRO A 96 -9.74 -12.60 2.82
CA PRO A 96 -9.24 -11.27 2.45
C PRO A 96 -7.82 -11.07 2.96
N VAL A 97 -6.96 -10.49 2.13
CA VAL A 97 -5.62 -10.06 2.57
C VAL A 97 -5.71 -8.82 3.44
N ASN A 98 -4.72 -8.66 4.33
CA ASN A 98 -4.58 -7.57 5.28
C ASN A 98 -3.10 -7.28 5.54
N GLU A 99 -2.80 -6.37 6.46
CA GLU A 99 -1.45 -5.96 6.83
C GLU A 99 -0.56 -7.08 7.39
N ASN A 100 -1.16 -8.16 7.88
CA ASN A 100 -0.45 -9.32 8.42
C ASN A 100 -0.35 -10.47 7.40
N SER A 101 -0.87 -10.28 6.19
CA SER A 101 -0.84 -11.29 5.14
C SER A 101 0.56 -11.40 4.54
N LEU A 102 1.06 -12.63 4.43
CA LEU A 102 2.36 -12.93 3.85
C LEU A 102 2.21 -13.24 2.36
N PHE A 103 3.18 -12.75 1.58
CA PHE A 103 3.30 -13.02 0.15
C PHE A 103 4.61 -13.77 -0.11
N GLU A 104 4.60 -14.69 -1.07
CA GLU A 104 5.85 -15.27 -1.56
C GLU A 104 6.63 -14.21 -2.33
N ILE A 105 7.86 -13.94 -1.87
CA ILE A 105 8.73 -12.91 -2.46
C ILE A 105 9.67 -13.48 -3.54
N GLY A 106 9.62 -14.80 -3.77
CA GLY A 106 10.39 -15.49 -4.80
C GLY A 106 11.88 -15.13 -4.79
N SER A 107 12.38 -14.67 -5.95
CA SER A 107 13.80 -14.34 -6.14
C SER A 107 14.30 -13.14 -5.34
N ILE A 108 13.43 -12.35 -4.70
CA ILE A 108 13.87 -11.32 -3.73
C ILE A 108 14.68 -11.97 -2.60
N THR A 109 14.39 -13.23 -2.25
CA THR A 109 15.15 -14.05 -1.29
C THR A 109 16.65 -14.08 -1.58
N LYS A 110 17.07 -13.99 -2.86
CA LYS A 110 18.49 -14.01 -3.24
C LYS A 110 19.27 -12.86 -2.62
N SER A 111 18.69 -11.67 -2.51
CA SER A 111 19.35 -10.52 -1.87
C SER A 111 19.64 -10.77 -0.39
N PHE A 112 18.71 -11.43 0.32
CA PHE A 112 18.91 -11.81 1.72
C PHE A 112 20.00 -12.87 1.85
N VAL A 113 20.00 -13.89 0.98
CA VAL A 113 21.05 -14.92 0.94
C VAL A 113 22.41 -14.29 0.66
N SER A 114 22.51 -13.37 -0.31
CA SER A 114 23.74 -12.63 -0.59
C SER A 114 24.22 -11.82 0.62
N ALA A 115 23.32 -11.15 1.34
CA ALA A 115 23.68 -10.40 2.54
C ALA A 115 24.29 -11.31 3.62
N VAL A 116 23.70 -12.50 3.84
CA VAL A 116 24.23 -13.49 4.79
C VAL A 116 25.58 -14.03 4.34
N ILE A 117 25.77 -14.34 3.04
CA ILE A 117 27.06 -14.79 2.51
C ILE A 117 28.15 -13.71 2.73
N LEU A 118 27.84 -12.45 2.44
CA LEU A 118 28.78 -11.34 2.64
C LEU A 118 29.09 -11.12 4.12
N GLN A 119 28.10 -11.29 5.01
CA GLN A 119 28.32 -11.25 6.45
C GLN A 119 29.27 -12.36 6.91
N LEU A 120 29.06 -13.61 6.45
CA LEU A 120 29.92 -14.74 6.79
C LEU A 120 31.36 -14.55 6.28
N GLN A 121 31.54 -13.93 5.11
CA GLN A 121 32.86 -13.53 4.63
C GLN A 121 33.51 -12.50 5.55
N ALA A 122 32.78 -11.44 5.95
CA ALA A 122 33.30 -10.44 6.88
C ALA A 122 33.67 -11.03 8.25
N GLU A 123 32.97 -12.08 8.68
CA GLU A 123 33.25 -12.84 9.90
C GLU A 123 34.36 -13.90 9.73
N ASN A 124 34.99 -13.97 8.55
CA ASN A 124 36.00 -14.98 8.18
C ASN A 124 35.51 -16.43 8.35
N LYS A 125 34.20 -16.66 8.23
CA LYS A 125 33.58 -18.00 8.32
C LYS A 125 33.54 -18.72 6.98
N LEU A 126 33.60 -17.98 5.88
CA LEU A 126 33.79 -18.48 4.52
C LEU A 126 34.59 -17.46 3.70
N ALA A 127 35.09 -17.88 2.55
CA ALA A 127 35.67 -16.97 1.56
C ALA A 127 34.89 -17.07 0.24
N LEU A 128 34.67 -15.96 -0.47
CA LEU A 128 33.91 -15.97 -1.73
C LEU A 128 34.62 -16.71 -2.86
N ASP A 129 35.94 -16.90 -2.73
CA ASP A 129 36.80 -17.67 -3.62
C ASP A 129 36.95 -19.14 -3.18
N ASP A 130 36.30 -19.56 -2.08
CA ASP A 130 36.23 -20.96 -1.71
C ASP A 130 35.58 -21.77 -2.86
N THR A 131 36.19 -22.89 -3.20
CA THR A 131 35.59 -23.83 -4.15
C THR A 131 34.31 -24.42 -3.57
N LEU A 132 33.35 -24.78 -4.43
CA LEU A 132 32.09 -25.35 -3.95
C LEU A 132 32.31 -26.68 -3.22
N GLU A 133 33.32 -27.45 -3.63
CA GLU A 133 33.70 -28.72 -3.00
C GLU A 133 33.97 -28.58 -1.49
N LYS A 134 34.55 -27.45 -1.04
CA LYS A 134 34.80 -27.19 0.39
C LYS A 134 33.52 -27.25 1.24
N TRP A 135 32.41 -26.72 0.70
CA TRP A 135 31.14 -26.58 1.40
C TRP A 135 30.14 -27.68 1.04
N LEU A 136 30.23 -28.22 -0.17
CA LEU A 136 29.38 -29.27 -0.71
C LEU A 136 30.28 -30.38 -1.33
N PRO A 137 30.89 -31.25 -0.51
CA PRO A 137 31.90 -32.22 -0.95
C PRO A 137 31.39 -33.28 -1.94
N GLN A 138 30.07 -33.40 -2.10
CA GLN A 138 29.44 -34.22 -3.13
C GLN A 138 29.51 -33.61 -4.55
N TYR A 139 29.91 -32.34 -4.69
CA TYR A 139 30.02 -31.62 -5.98
C TYR A 139 31.47 -31.49 -6.47
N LYS A 140 32.18 -32.62 -6.57
CA LYS A 140 33.62 -32.69 -6.90
C LYS A 140 34.03 -32.10 -8.27
N GLN A 141 33.08 -31.89 -9.17
CA GLN A 141 33.35 -31.35 -10.50
C GLN A 141 33.60 -29.83 -10.48
N TRP A 142 33.32 -29.15 -9.36
CA TRP A 142 33.42 -27.69 -9.21
C TRP A 142 34.47 -27.35 -8.15
N ASN A 143 35.70 -27.73 -8.46
CA ASN A 143 36.90 -27.53 -7.66
C ASN A 143 37.89 -26.64 -8.42
#